data_AF-A0A7C4QUQ7-F1
#
_entry.id   AF-A0A7C4QUQ7-F1
#
_cell.length_a   1.000
_cell.length_b   1.000
_cell.length_c   1.000
_cell.angle_alpha   90.00
_cell.angle_beta   90.00
_cell.angle_gamma   90.00
#
_symmetry.space_group_name_H-M   'P 1'
#
loop_
_entity.id
_entity.type
_entity.pdbx_description
1 polymer ?
#
loop_
_entity_poly.entity_id
_entity_poly.type
_entity_poly.pdbx_seq_one_letter_code
_entity_poly.pdbx_strand_id
1 'polypeptide(L)'
;LIELMIVIAIIGILAAIAIPNFISYRNKAYCSRAESDATAIQAAIASYFSEPNNITVSKTSLDNSNDRPALNPNNTYALSTVGGHPTYKIVVTDGSQRCPRSQTAHEYVTYFGTSAASGWRP
;
A
#
# COMPACT_ATOMS: atom_id res chain seq x y z
N LEU A 1 45.59 -21.41 -0.67
CA LEU A 1 44.49 -21.88 -1.57
C LEU A 1 43.34 -22.51 -0.80
N ILE A 2 43.60 -23.45 0.13
CA ILE A 2 42.55 -24.06 0.97
C ILE A 2 41.81 -23.04 1.87
N GLU A 3 42.53 -21.99 2.27
CA GLU A 3 42.02 -20.90 3.10
C GLU A 3 40.92 -20.10 2.40
N LEU A 4 40.98 -19.97 1.07
CA LEU A 4 39.95 -19.29 0.29
C LEU A 4 38.77 -20.22 -0.02
N MET A 5 39.02 -21.53 -0.11
CA MET A 5 37.99 -22.54 -0.38
C MET A 5 36.99 -22.69 0.78
N ILE A 6 37.43 -22.61 2.03
CA ILE A 6 36.51 -22.67 3.17
C ILE A 6 35.67 -21.39 3.30
N VAL A 7 36.25 -20.23 2.94
CA VAL A 7 35.56 -18.95 2.97
C VAL A 7 34.38 -18.93 2.00
N ILE A 8 34.60 -19.37 0.75
CA ILE A 8 33.51 -19.44 -0.23
C ILE A 8 32.43 -20.46 0.18
N ALA A 9 32.81 -21.55 0.85
CA ALA A 9 31.86 -22.55 1.35
C ALA A 9 30.95 -21.95 2.44
N ILE A 10 31.51 -21.20 3.38
CA ILE A 10 30.73 -20.57 4.46
C ILE A 10 29.84 -19.44 3.92
N ILE A 11 30.36 -18.59 3.03
CA ILE A 11 29.57 -17.52 2.38
C ILE A 11 28.40 -18.14 1.59
N GLY A 12 28.60 -19.28 0.92
CA GLY A 12 27.55 -20.00 0.22
C GLY A 12 26.39 -20.43 1.13
N ILE A 13 26.69 -20.97 2.31
CA ILE A 13 25.67 -21.37 3.29
C ILE A 13 24.91 -20.15 3.83
N LEU A 14 25.62 -19.08 4.19
CA LEU A 14 24.99 -17.86 4.69
C LEU A 14 24.10 -17.19 3.65
N ALA A 15 24.58 -17.11 2.40
CA ALA A 15 23.82 -16.53 1.28
C ALA A 15 22.54 -17.33 0.99
N ALA A 16 22.59 -18.66 1.05
CA ALA A 16 21.41 -19.50 0.81
C ALA A 16 20.25 -19.22 1.78
N ILE A 17 20.54 -18.87 3.04
CA ILE A 17 19.52 -18.51 4.04
C ILE A 17 19.15 -17.02 3.96
N ALA A 18 20.14 -16.15 3.72
CA ALA A 18 19.95 -14.71 3.74
C ALA A 18 19.16 -14.19 2.53
N ILE A 19 19.41 -14.71 1.33
CA ILE A 19 18.76 -14.26 0.08
C ILE A 19 17.22 -14.38 0.13
N PRO A 20 16.61 -15.54 0.45
CA PRO A 20 15.15 -15.65 0.48
C PRO A 20 14.52 -14.74 1.55
N ASN A 21 15.18 -14.60 2.70
CA ASN A 21 14.74 -13.70 3.77
C ASN A 21 14.81 -12.23 3.35
N PHE A 22 15.88 -11.83 2.67
CA PHE A 22 16.04 -10.47 2.16
C PHE A 22 14.95 -10.13 1.12
N ILE A 23 14.62 -11.05 0.22
CA ILE A 23 13.54 -10.87 -0.77
C ILE A 23 12.20 -10.67 -0.06
N SER A 24 11.87 -11.51 0.93
CA SER A 24 10.64 -11.38 1.72
C SER A 24 10.58 -10.03 2.47
N TYR A 25 11.69 -9.60 3.07
CA TYR A 25 11.78 -8.31 3.75
C TYR A 25 11.53 -7.14 2.80
N ARG A 26 12.14 -7.17 1.60
CA ARG A 26 11.91 -6.16 0.56
C ARG A 26 10.45 -6.13 0.13
N ASN A 27 9.83 -7.29 -0.10
CA ASN A 27 8.41 -7.40 -0.47
C ASN A 27 7.48 -6.81 0.61
N LYS A 28 7.76 -7.07 1.89
CA LYS A 28 7.04 -6.44 3.00
C LYS A 28 7.19 -4.92 3.02
N ALA A 29 8.37 -4.40 2.69
CA ALA A 29 8.60 -2.96 2.59
C ALA A 29 7.75 -2.32 1.48
N TYR A 30 7.56 -3.00 0.33
CA TYR A 30 6.65 -2.53 -0.72
C TYR A 30 5.19 -2.49 -0.22
N CYS A 31 4.74 -3.52 0.51
CA CYS A 31 3.41 -3.48 1.13
C CYS A 31 3.25 -2.36 2.16
N SER A 32 4.26 -2.14 3.01
CA SER A 32 4.23 -1.07 4.01
C SER A 32 4.15 0.31 3.36
N ARG A 33 4.74 0.50 2.17
CA ARG A 33 4.60 1.73 1.39
C ARG A 33 3.18 1.92 0.88
N ALA A 34 2.57 0.88 0.30
CA ALA A 34 1.18 0.95 -0.16
C ALA A 34 0.20 1.23 1.00
N GLU A 35 0.46 0.66 2.18
CA GLU A 35 -0.29 0.93 3.40
C GLU A 35 -0.11 2.38 3.88
N SER A 36 1.12 2.90 3.89
CA SER A 36 1.39 4.32 4.20
C SER A 36 0.66 5.26 3.24
N ASP A 37 0.71 4.97 1.95
CA ASP A 37 0.01 5.73 0.91
C ASP A 37 -1.52 5.71 1.12
N ALA A 38 -2.08 4.56 1.52
CA ALA A 38 -3.50 4.45 1.85
C ALA A 38 -3.90 5.31 3.05
N THR A 39 -3.06 5.37 4.09
CA THR A 39 -3.31 6.26 5.24
C THR A 39 -3.21 7.74 4.87
N ALA A 40 -2.30 8.11 3.96
CA ALA A 40 -2.21 9.47 3.43
C ALA A 40 -3.49 9.85 2.65
N ILE A 41 -4.05 8.92 1.87
CA ILE A 41 -5.34 9.15 1.18
C ILE A 41 -6.49 9.30 2.18
N GLN A 42 -6.53 8.51 3.25
CA GLN A 42 -7.54 8.67 4.31
C GLN A 42 -7.45 10.05 4.97
N ALA A 43 -6.24 10.53 5.26
CA ALA A 43 -6.02 11.87 5.80
C ALA A 43 -6.48 12.97 4.83
N ALA A 44 -6.16 12.84 3.54
CA ALA A 44 -6.61 13.75 2.49
C ALA A 44 -8.15 13.78 2.34
N ILE A 45 -8.81 12.62 2.47
CA ILE A 45 -10.27 12.56 2.45
C ILE A 45 -10.85 13.25 3.70
N ALA A 46 -10.24 13.04 4.88
CA ALA A 46 -10.69 13.68 6.11
C ALA A 46 -10.53 15.21 6.06
N SER A 47 -9.43 15.73 5.50
CA SER A 47 -9.24 17.18 5.32
C SER A 47 -10.22 17.74 4.28
N TYR A 48 -10.47 17.02 3.19
CA TYR A 48 -11.44 17.41 2.17
C TYR A 48 -12.86 17.58 2.74
N PHE A 49 -13.26 16.71 3.67
CA PHE A 49 -14.54 16.82 4.38
C PHE A 49 -14.56 17.86 5.52
N SER A 50 -13.40 18.46 5.85
CA SER A 50 -13.36 19.58 6.80
C SER A 50 -13.89 20.87 6.18
N GLU A 51 -13.99 20.93 4.85
CA GLU A 51 -14.65 22.02 4.13
C GLU A 51 -16.17 21.82 4.10
N PRO A 52 -16.98 22.81 4.56
CA PRO A 52 -18.44 22.66 4.67
C PRO A 52 -19.18 22.37 3.37
N ASN A 53 -18.58 22.73 2.23
CA ASN A 53 -19.20 22.62 0.91
C ASN A 53 -18.99 21.24 0.28
N ASN A 54 -18.10 20.42 0.85
CA ASN A 54 -17.68 19.15 0.30
C ASN A 54 -18.47 18.01 0.94
N ILE A 55 -19.48 17.51 0.23
CA ILE A 55 -20.36 16.42 0.71
C ILE A 55 -20.07 15.06 0.06
N THR A 56 -19.33 15.06 -1.05
CA THR A 56 -18.95 13.85 -1.79
C THR A 56 -17.51 13.98 -2.25
N VAL A 57 -16.74 12.89 -2.12
CA VAL A 57 -15.38 12.80 -2.66
C VAL A 57 -15.35 11.81 -3.82
N SER A 58 -14.65 12.20 -4.89
CA SER A 58 -14.29 11.33 -6.00
C SER A 58 -12.77 11.39 -6.19
N LYS A 59 -12.18 10.40 -6.87
CA LYS A 59 -10.75 10.43 -7.21
C LYS A 59 -10.36 11.75 -7.88
N THR A 60 -11.15 12.19 -8.85
CA THR A 60 -10.91 13.43 -9.60
C THR A 60 -11.01 14.68 -8.71
N SER A 61 -11.97 14.70 -7.78
CA SER A 61 -12.11 15.82 -6.83
C SER A 61 -10.90 15.90 -5.88
N LEU A 62 -10.40 14.76 -5.42
CA LEU A 62 -9.26 14.68 -4.50
C LEU A 62 -7.92 14.92 -5.22
N ASP A 63 -7.80 14.52 -6.49
CA ASP A 63 -6.61 14.81 -7.29
C ASP A 63 -6.50 16.31 -7.67
N ASN A 64 -7.61 17.03 -7.68
CA ASN A 64 -7.66 18.46 -7.96
C ASN A 64 -7.75 19.35 -6.70
N SER A 65 -7.84 18.76 -5.51
CA SER A 65 -7.88 19.53 -4.27
C SER A 65 -6.47 19.94 -3.84
N ASN A 66 -6.39 20.96 -2.97
CA ASN A 66 -5.13 21.35 -2.32
C ASN A 66 -4.59 20.24 -1.39
N ASP A 67 -5.45 19.29 -1.04
CA ASP A 67 -5.17 18.16 -0.14
C ASP A 67 -4.75 16.89 -0.89
N ARG A 68 -4.32 16.99 -2.15
CA ARG A 68 -3.98 15.84 -2.98
C ARG A 68 -2.95 14.95 -2.26
N PRO A 69 -3.24 13.64 -2.07
CA PRO A 69 -2.31 12.74 -1.41
C PRO A 69 -1.03 12.58 -2.23
N ALA A 70 0.11 12.78 -1.58
CA ALA A 70 1.43 12.53 -2.18
C ALA A 70 1.74 11.03 -2.08
N LEU A 71 1.54 10.32 -3.18
CA LEU A 71 1.79 8.89 -3.28
C LEU A 71 3.23 8.60 -3.71
N ASN A 72 3.70 7.39 -3.44
CA ASN A 72 4.90 6.89 -4.10
C ASN A 72 4.69 6.92 -5.63
N PRO A 73 5.67 7.35 -6.44
CA PRO A 73 5.51 7.47 -7.90
C PRO A 73 5.07 6.18 -8.61
N ASN A 74 5.34 5.02 -8.01
CA ASN A 74 4.97 3.72 -8.58
C ASN A 74 3.59 3.23 -8.12
N ASN A 75 2.96 3.90 -7.15
CA ASN A 75 1.68 3.48 -6.60
C ASN A 75 0.55 4.29 -7.20
N THR A 76 -0.56 3.63 -7.50
CA THR A 76 -1.80 4.27 -7.94
C THR A 76 -2.90 4.01 -6.93
N TYR A 77 -3.97 4.80 -6.98
CA TYR A 77 -5.11 4.58 -6.10
C TYR A 77 -6.43 4.75 -6.83
N ALA A 78 -7.42 3.98 -6.37
CA ALA A 78 -8.81 4.08 -6.76
C ALA A 78 -9.67 4.36 -5.53
N LEU A 79 -10.68 5.20 -5.74
CA LEU A 79 -11.68 5.56 -4.73
C LEU A 79 -13.05 5.18 -5.26
N SER A 80 -13.82 4.41 -4.48
CA SER A 80 -15.17 4.00 -4.84
C SER A 80 -16.10 4.03 -3.63
N THR A 81 -17.35 4.41 -3.83
CA THR A 81 -18.37 4.39 -2.78
C THR A 81 -18.90 2.99 -2.58
N VAL A 82 -19.07 2.56 -1.32
CA VAL A 82 -19.67 1.27 -0.98
C VAL A 82 -20.91 1.52 -0.13
N GLY A 83 -22.08 1.09 -0.60
CA GLY A 83 -23.29 0.98 0.22
C GLY A 83 -24.08 2.26 0.51
N GLY A 84 -24.06 3.27 -0.38
CA GLY A 84 -24.68 4.57 -0.11
C GLY A 84 -23.87 5.35 0.95
N HIS A 85 -23.86 6.69 0.85
CA HIS A 85 -22.96 7.54 1.64
C HIS A 85 -22.97 7.27 3.16
N PRO A 86 -21.84 7.39 3.90
CA PRO A 86 -20.52 7.90 3.50
C PRO A 86 -19.38 6.88 3.69
N THR A 87 -19.52 5.64 3.20
CA THR A 87 -18.40 4.67 3.20
C THR A 87 -17.67 4.67 1.86
N TYR A 88 -16.38 4.98 1.90
CA TYR A 88 -15.48 4.98 0.76
C TYR A 88 -14.48 3.83 0.87
N LYS A 89 -14.35 3.06 -0.20
CA LYS A 89 -13.30 2.07 -0.40
C LYS A 89 -12.12 2.74 -1.08
N ILE A 90 -10.97 2.67 -0.44
CA ILE A 90 -9.69 3.12 -0.95
C ILE A 90 -8.90 1.88 -1.34
N VAL A 91 -8.47 1.83 -2.58
CA VAL A 91 -7.62 0.76 -3.11
C VAL A 91 -6.33 1.41 -3.55
N VAL A 92 -5.21 1.00 -2.97
CA VAL A 92 -3.87 1.41 -3.41
C VAL A 92 -3.22 0.23 -4.11
N THR A 93 -2.85 0.42 -5.37
CA THR A 93 -2.21 -0.59 -6.20
C THR A 93 -0.71 -0.32 -6.25
N ASP A 94 0.10 -1.28 -5.82
CA ASP A 94 1.57 -1.22 -5.94
C ASP A 94 1.99 -1.56 -7.38
N GLY A 95 2.47 -0.56 -8.13
CA GLY A 95 2.95 -0.76 -9.49
C GLY A 95 4.24 -1.56 -9.59
N SER A 96 4.92 -1.85 -8.47
CA SER A 96 6.09 -2.73 -8.48
C SER A 96 5.75 -4.22 -8.53
N GLN A 97 4.48 -4.60 -8.31
CA GLN A 97 3.99 -6.00 -8.30
C GLN A 97 4.74 -6.90 -7.30
N ARG A 98 5.32 -6.32 -6.25
CA ARG A 98 6.14 -7.04 -5.26
C ARG A 98 5.45 -7.23 -3.94
N CYS A 99 4.36 -6.51 -3.68
CA CYS A 99 3.57 -6.71 -2.49
C CYS A 99 2.70 -7.99 -2.58
N PRO A 100 2.87 -8.99 -1.68
CA PRO A 100 2.07 -10.22 -1.70
C PRO A 100 0.62 -10.08 -1.16
N ARG A 101 0.14 -8.88 -0.79
CA ARG A 101 -1.16 -8.71 -0.09
C ARG A 101 -2.42 -8.79 -0.98
N SER A 102 -2.29 -9.09 -2.27
CA SER A 102 -3.41 -9.49 -3.14
C SER A 102 -2.87 -10.27 -4.32
N GLN A 103 -3.27 -11.54 -4.47
CA GLN A 103 -2.70 -12.47 -5.46
C GLN A 103 -3.03 -12.11 -6.92
N THR A 104 -3.97 -11.20 -7.16
CA THR A 104 -4.44 -10.86 -8.51
C THR A 104 -4.12 -9.41 -8.91
N ALA A 105 -3.89 -8.51 -7.95
CA ALA A 105 -3.72 -7.08 -8.25
C ALA A 105 -2.69 -6.32 -7.39
N HIS A 106 -2.01 -6.96 -6.42
CA HIS A 106 -1.04 -6.28 -5.54
C HIS A 106 -1.61 -5.02 -4.84
N GLU A 107 -2.85 -5.12 -4.41
CA GLU A 107 -3.62 -4.03 -3.83
C GLU A 107 -3.64 -4.06 -2.30
N TYR A 108 -3.57 -2.88 -1.69
CA TYR A 108 -3.96 -2.65 -0.31
C TYR A 108 -5.33 -1.96 -0.30
N VAL A 109 -6.30 -2.58 0.40
CA VAL A 109 -7.67 -2.07 0.49
C VAL A 109 -7.94 -1.60 1.90
N THR A 110 -8.40 -0.36 2.03
CA THR A 110 -8.90 0.20 3.29
C THR A 110 -10.23 0.92 3.06
N TYR A 111 -10.93 1.20 4.14
CA TYR A 111 -12.23 1.86 4.12
C TYR A 111 -12.20 3.14 4.95
N PHE A 112 -13.01 4.12 4.58
CA PHE A 112 -13.23 5.36 5.32
C PHE A 112 -14.74 5.61 5.40
N GLY A 113 -15.32 5.68 6.60
CA GLY A 113 -16.76 5.89 6.79
C GLY A 113 -17.40 5.02 7.87
N THR A 114 -18.74 5.04 7.96
CA THR A 114 -19.51 4.47 9.09
C THR A 114 -19.93 3.01 8.94
N SER A 115 -19.62 2.31 7.85
CA SER A 115 -19.97 0.88 7.73
C SER A 115 -19.23 0.14 6.60
N ALA A 116 -17.99 -0.26 6.87
CA ALA A 116 -17.45 -1.54 6.43
C ALA A 116 -16.19 -1.81 7.28
N ALA A 117 -16.18 -2.91 8.01
CA ALA A 117 -15.14 -3.26 8.96
C ALA A 117 -13.73 -3.05 8.36
N SER A 118 -12.92 -2.21 9.01
CA SER A 118 -11.48 -2.18 8.80
C SER A 118 -10.92 -3.54 9.24
N GLY A 119 -10.59 -4.42 8.30
CA GLY A 119 -10.07 -5.72 8.66
C GLY A 119 -9.80 -6.64 7.47
N TRP A 120 -8.77 -7.46 7.63
CA TRP A 120 -8.37 -8.55 6.75
C TRP A 120 -9.58 -9.43 6.38
N ARG A 121 -9.89 -9.56 5.08
CA ARG A 121 -10.78 -10.63 4.60
C ARG A 121 -9.87 -11.78 4.16
N PRO A 122 -9.96 -12.97 4.80
CA PRO A 122 -9.12 -14.11 4.46
C PRO A 122 -9.34 -14.58 3.02
#